data_AF-A0A4Y9MW22-F1
#
_entry.id   AF-A0A4Y9MW22-F1
#
_cell.length_a   1.000
_cell.length_b   1.000
_cell.length_c   1.000
_cell.angle_alpha   90.00
_cell.angle_beta   90.00
_cell.angle_gamma   90.00
#
_symmetry.space_group_name_H-M   'P 1'
#
loop_
_entity.id
_entity.type
_entity.pdbx_description
1 polymer ?
#
loop_
_entity_poly.entity_id
_entity_poly.type
_entity_poly.pdbx_seq_one_letter_code
_entity_poly.pdbx_strand_id
1 'polypeptide(L)'
;MTRGESFAEHAAASAGTELIRAATFEGMLGVGLPFVAVVVVLILAMAKLATALGDHTVDNQARLMTHSSAFWARWPGDRLAAAPYPELQAEADRCEQLITLTRAALRPARYGKPHLGPDHYLHTRLAAYQGMLGAVHRAMAQSAGRQGWPPQRP
;
A
#
# COMPACT_ATOMS: atom_id res chain seq x y z
N MET A 1 -33.89 35.64 71.29
CA MET A 1 -32.60 35.17 70.69
C MET A 1 -32.86 33.80 70.08
N THR A 2 -32.21 33.46 68.95
CA THR A 2 -32.32 32.22 68.13
C THR A 2 -33.32 32.16 66.95
N ARG A 3 -33.43 33.22 66.13
CA ARG A 3 -34.09 33.11 64.79
C ARG A 3 -33.30 33.68 63.61
N GLY A 4 -32.11 34.24 63.86
CA GLY A 4 -31.31 34.93 62.82
C GLY A 4 -30.18 34.11 62.19
N GLU A 5 -29.76 33.00 62.81
CA GLU A 5 -28.55 32.27 62.36
C GLU A 5 -28.81 31.27 61.22
N SER A 6 -30.05 30.78 61.08
CA SER A 6 -30.40 29.76 60.08
C SER A 6 -30.40 30.28 58.62
N PHE A 7 -30.58 31.59 58.40
CA PHE A 7 -30.63 32.15 57.04
C PHE A 7 -29.24 32.39 56.43
N ALA A 8 -28.22 32.66 57.25
CA ALA A 8 -26.85 32.86 56.78
C ALA A 8 -26.20 31.55 56.32
N GLU A 9 -26.55 30.44 56.96
CA GLU A 9 -25.99 29.11 56.67
C GLU A 9 -26.51 28.53 55.33
N HIS A 10 -27.76 28.85 54.96
CA HIS A 10 -28.32 28.43 53.67
C HIS A 10 -27.83 29.26 52.47
N ALA A 11 -27.48 30.53 52.67
CA ALA A 11 -26.92 31.35 51.59
C ALA A 11 -25.50 30.90 51.19
N ALA A 12 -24.66 30.54 52.18
CA ALA A 12 -23.28 30.11 51.94
C ALA A 12 -23.17 28.75 51.20
N ALA A 13 -24.12 27.83 51.43
CA ALA A 13 -24.15 26.52 50.77
C ALA A 13 -24.52 26.61 49.27
N SER A 14 -25.32 27.61 48.88
CA SER A 14 -25.73 27.80 47.48
C SER A 14 -24.63 28.42 46.60
N ALA A 15 -23.78 29.28 47.17
CA ALA A 15 -22.68 29.91 46.42
C ALA A 15 -21.52 28.93 46.12
N GLY A 16 -21.30 27.94 46.98
CA GLY A 16 -20.23 26.95 46.79
C GLY A 16 -20.52 25.93 45.67
N THR A 17 -21.79 25.66 45.38
CA THR A 17 -22.18 24.64 44.39
C THR A 17 -22.14 25.16 42.95
N GLU A 18 -22.39 26.46 42.73
CA GLU A 18 -22.28 27.11 41.42
C GLU A 18 -20.81 27.24 40.97
N LEU A 19 -19.88 27.53 41.89
CA LEU A 19 -18.45 27.64 41.59
C LEU A 19 -17.80 26.29 41.19
N ILE A 20 -18.27 25.18 41.77
CA ILE A 20 -17.74 23.84 41.45
C ILE A 20 -18.24 23.35 40.07
N ARG A 21 -19.44 23.79 39.66
CA ARG A 21 -20.03 23.43 38.36
C ARG A 21 -19.41 24.19 37.20
N ALA A 22 -19.00 25.45 37.41
CA ALA A 22 -18.28 26.23 36.40
C ALA A 22 -16.85 25.71 36.16
N ALA A 23 -16.14 25.29 37.20
CA ALA A 23 -14.75 24.82 37.10
C ALA A 23 -14.59 23.45 36.41
N THR A 24 -15.62 22.61 36.41
CA THR A 24 -15.56 21.26 35.82
C THR A 24 -15.81 21.23 34.31
N PHE A 25 -16.50 22.23 33.75
CA PHE A 25 -16.81 22.26 32.32
C PHE A 25 -15.62 22.77 31.47
N GLU A 26 -14.82 23.70 31.99
CA GLU A 26 -13.62 24.20 31.28
C GLU A 26 -12.48 23.17 31.23
N GLY A 27 -12.31 22.35 32.28
CA GLY A 27 -11.29 21.30 32.30
C GLY A 27 -11.55 20.15 31.30
N MET A 28 -12.83 19.84 31.05
CA MET A 28 -13.21 18.78 30.11
C MET A 28 -13.04 19.19 28.64
N LEU A 29 -13.24 20.47 28.31
CA LEU A 29 -13.05 21.01 26.95
C LEU A 29 -11.57 21.30 26.63
N GLY A 30 -10.76 21.67 27.62
CA GLY A 30 -9.34 21.98 27.42
C GLY A 30 -8.45 20.79 27.06
N VAL A 31 -8.80 19.57 27.53
CA VAL A 31 -8.00 18.35 27.26
C VAL A 31 -8.58 17.51 26.12
N GLY A 32 -9.90 17.56 25.90
CA GLY A 32 -10.56 16.81 24.83
C GLY A 32 -10.26 17.37 23.42
N LEU A 33 -10.26 18.69 23.26
CA LEU A 33 -10.05 19.34 21.97
C LEU A 33 -8.65 19.08 21.36
N PRO A 34 -7.52 19.20 22.09
CA PRO A 34 -6.21 18.88 21.54
C PRO A 34 -6.07 17.38 21.23
N PHE A 35 -6.71 16.50 22.02
CA PHE A 35 -6.70 15.07 21.76
C PHE A 35 -7.39 14.72 20.44
N VAL A 36 -8.57 15.31 20.17
CA VAL A 36 -9.27 15.13 18.89
C VAL A 36 -8.41 15.65 17.73
N ALA A 37 -7.77 16.82 17.89
CA ALA A 37 -6.88 17.36 16.86
C ALA A 37 -5.69 16.44 16.56
N VAL A 38 -5.05 15.88 17.59
CA VAL A 38 -3.94 14.91 17.44
C VAL A 38 -4.42 13.64 16.73
N VAL A 39 -5.58 13.10 17.10
CA VAL A 39 -6.15 11.91 16.45
C VAL A 39 -6.45 12.19 14.97
N VAL A 40 -7.03 13.33 14.63
CA VAL A 40 -7.29 13.71 13.24
C VAL A 40 -6.00 13.85 12.44
N VAL A 41 -4.99 14.53 12.99
CA VAL A 41 -3.67 14.65 12.34
C VAL A 41 -3.04 13.28 12.13
N LEU A 42 -3.15 12.37 13.11
CA LEU A 42 -2.60 11.02 13.01
C LEU A 42 -3.33 10.19 11.95
N ILE A 43 -4.66 10.29 11.86
CA ILE A 43 -5.46 9.65 10.81
C ILE A 43 -5.05 10.19 9.42
N LEU A 44 -4.92 11.51 9.28
CA LEU A 44 -4.51 12.13 8.02
C LEU A 44 -3.06 11.75 7.64
N ALA A 45 -2.14 11.70 8.61
CA ALA A 45 -0.77 11.27 8.39
C ALA A 45 -0.71 9.79 7.95
N MET A 46 -1.48 8.91 8.60
CA MET A 46 -1.58 7.51 8.21
C MET A 46 -2.21 7.33 6.82
N ALA A 47 -3.22 8.13 6.47
CA ALA A 47 -3.81 8.13 5.14
C ALA A 47 -2.80 8.57 4.07
N LYS A 48 -2.03 9.63 4.33
CA LYS A 48 -0.96 10.11 3.44
C LYS A 48 0.18 9.10 3.28
N LEU A 49 0.56 8.43 4.36
CA LEU A 49 1.56 7.37 4.32
C LEU A 49 1.06 6.17 3.50
N ALA A 50 -0.21 5.79 3.66
CA ALA A 50 -0.83 4.72 2.88
C ALA A 50 -0.93 5.06 1.39
N THR A 51 -1.21 6.32 1.02
CA THR A 51 -1.20 6.77 -0.38
C THR A 51 0.21 6.80 -0.96
N ALA A 52 1.20 7.33 -0.22
CA ALA A 52 2.59 7.39 -0.69
C ALA A 52 3.17 5.98 -0.94
N LEU A 53 2.88 5.02 -0.06
CA LEU A 53 3.26 3.62 -0.26
C LEU A 53 2.57 3.00 -1.47
N GLY A 54 1.33 3.40 -1.78
CA GLY A 54 0.61 2.98 -2.98
C GLY A 54 1.21 3.54 -4.26
N ASP A 55 1.52 4.84 -4.29
CA ASP A 55 2.03 5.54 -5.47
C ASP A 55 3.38 4.98 -5.93
N HIS A 56 4.27 4.66 -4.99
CA HIS A 56 5.55 4.01 -5.31
C HIS A 56 5.40 2.65 -6.01
N THR A 57 4.34 1.88 -5.70
CA THR A 57 4.11 0.59 -6.36
C THR A 57 3.57 0.74 -7.77
N VAL A 58 2.72 1.75 -8.01
CA VAL A 58 2.16 2.04 -9.34
C VAL A 58 3.24 2.58 -10.28
N ASP A 59 4.07 3.52 -9.79
CA ASP A 59 5.18 4.08 -10.56
C ASP A 59 6.22 3.01 -10.93
N ASN A 60 6.55 2.13 -9.98
CA ASN A 60 7.47 1.03 -10.25
C ASN A 60 6.88 0.05 -11.27
N GLN A 61 5.60 -0.29 -11.13
CA GLN A 61 4.91 -1.17 -12.06
C GLN A 61 4.85 -0.58 -13.48
N ALA A 62 4.59 0.72 -13.63
CA ALA A 62 4.60 1.41 -14.91
C ALA A 62 5.99 1.41 -15.56
N ARG A 63 7.04 1.63 -14.77
CA ARG A 63 8.44 1.53 -15.21
C ARG A 63 8.79 0.13 -15.70
N LEU A 64 8.45 -0.92 -14.94
CA LEU A 64 8.68 -2.32 -15.32
C LEU A 64 8.00 -2.65 -16.65
N MET A 65 6.76 -2.20 -16.86
CA MET A 65 6.06 -2.40 -18.13
C MET A 65 6.69 -1.64 -19.29
N THR A 66 7.18 -0.43 -19.04
CA THR A 66 7.86 0.38 -20.07
C THR A 66 9.16 -0.30 -20.52
N HIS A 67 9.92 -0.86 -19.59
CA HIS A 67 11.12 -1.62 -19.94
C HIS A 67 10.78 -2.94 -20.64
N SER A 68 9.71 -3.63 -20.22
CA SER A 68 9.27 -4.88 -20.86
C SER A 68 8.78 -4.59 -22.28
N SER A 69 7.94 -3.58 -22.49
CA SER A 69 7.48 -3.22 -23.83
C SER A 69 8.62 -2.83 -24.77
N ALA A 70 9.61 -2.09 -24.29
CA ALA A 70 10.81 -1.75 -25.06
C ALA A 70 11.62 -2.99 -25.46
N PHE A 71 11.73 -3.96 -24.55
CA PHE A 71 12.39 -5.24 -24.83
C PHE A 71 11.64 -6.03 -25.91
N TRP A 72 10.32 -6.20 -25.76
CA TRP A 72 9.49 -6.95 -26.72
C TRP A 72 9.34 -6.25 -28.09
N ALA A 73 9.45 -4.92 -28.13
CA ALA A 73 9.49 -4.16 -29.38
C ALA A 73 10.79 -4.44 -30.16
N ARG A 74 11.92 -4.62 -29.45
CA ARG A 74 13.21 -4.96 -30.05
C ARG A 74 13.29 -6.44 -30.44
N TRP A 75 12.76 -7.31 -29.59
CA TRP A 75 12.83 -8.76 -29.71
C TRP A 75 11.42 -9.38 -29.78
N PRO A 76 10.72 -9.26 -30.92
CA PRO A 76 9.45 -9.94 -31.12
C PRO A 76 9.64 -11.46 -31.09
N GLY A 77 8.58 -12.23 -30.83
CA GLY A 77 8.62 -13.67 -30.52
C GLY A 77 9.56 -14.51 -31.41
N ASP A 78 9.56 -14.28 -32.72
CA ASP A 78 10.40 -15.04 -33.67
C ASP A 78 11.91 -14.74 -33.54
N ARG A 79 12.26 -13.57 -32.98
CA ARG A 79 13.64 -13.09 -32.79
C ARG A 79 14.09 -13.17 -31.34
N LEU A 80 13.23 -13.62 -30.43
CA LEU A 80 13.55 -13.69 -28.99
C LEU A 80 14.78 -14.57 -28.71
N ALA A 81 14.95 -15.66 -29.47
CA ALA A 81 16.11 -16.56 -29.36
C ALA A 81 17.44 -15.94 -29.85
N ALA A 82 17.39 -14.82 -30.56
CA ALA A 82 18.58 -14.08 -30.98
C ALA A 82 19.00 -12.99 -29.99
N ALA A 83 18.18 -12.70 -28.97
CA ALA A 83 18.49 -11.72 -27.95
C ALA A 83 19.72 -12.15 -27.12
N PRO A 84 20.58 -11.22 -26.69
CA PRO A 84 21.69 -11.53 -25.80
C PRO A 84 21.20 -12.13 -24.47
N TYR A 85 21.92 -13.12 -23.95
CA TYR A 85 21.57 -13.79 -22.69
C TYR A 85 21.36 -12.82 -21.52
N PRO A 86 22.18 -11.76 -21.30
CA PRO A 86 21.93 -10.79 -20.23
C PRO A 86 20.62 -10.02 -20.39
N GLU A 87 20.20 -9.74 -21.63
CA GLU A 87 18.92 -9.07 -21.88
C GLU A 87 17.73 -10.01 -21.61
N LEU A 88 17.87 -11.30 -21.95
CA LEU A 88 16.88 -12.33 -21.63
C LEU A 88 16.74 -12.51 -20.12
N GLN A 89 17.85 -12.62 -19.39
CA GLN A 89 17.83 -12.72 -17.94
C GLN A 89 17.15 -11.50 -17.30
N ALA A 90 17.50 -10.29 -17.73
CA ALA A 90 16.88 -9.07 -17.23
C ALA A 90 15.38 -8.98 -17.55
N GLU A 91 14.90 -9.55 -18.66
CA GLU A 91 13.45 -9.66 -18.93
C GLU A 91 12.78 -10.71 -18.04
N ALA A 92 13.43 -11.84 -17.78
CA ALA A 92 12.92 -12.87 -16.88
C ALA A 92 12.68 -12.29 -15.48
N ASP A 93 13.68 -11.59 -14.92
CA ASP A 93 13.58 -10.92 -13.61
C ASP A 93 12.42 -9.91 -13.57
N ARG A 94 12.23 -9.14 -14.65
CA ARG A 94 11.11 -8.17 -14.76
C ARG A 94 9.76 -8.88 -14.83
N CYS A 95 9.66 -9.98 -15.57
CA CYS A 95 8.44 -10.80 -15.62
C CYS A 95 8.10 -11.39 -14.23
N GLU A 96 9.09 -11.86 -13.48
CA GLU A 96 8.89 -12.37 -12.12
C GLU A 96 8.40 -11.28 -11.15
N GLN A 97 8.96 -10.07 -11.25
CA GLN A 97 8.48 -8.93 -10.46
C GLN A 97 7.02 -8.57 -10.80
N LEU A 98 6.67 -8.53 -12.10
CA LEU A 98 5.30 -8.27 -12.54
C LEU A 98 4.32 -9.36 -12.08
N ILE A 99 4.72 -10.64 -12.11
CA ILE A 99 3.94 -11.77 -11.57
C ILE A 99 3.73 -11.59 -10.07
N THR A 100 4.78 -11.24 -9.33
CA THR A 100 4.73 -11.05 -7.88
C THR A 100 3.79 -9.90 -7.50
N LEU A 101 3.90 -8.76 -8.17
CA LEU A 101 3.00 -7.61 -7.98
C LEU A 101 1.54 -7.98 -8.32
N THR A 102 1.33 -8.70 -9.42
CA THR A 102 -0.03 -9.10 -9.85
C THR A 102 -0.64 -10.11 -8.88
N ARG A 103 0.14 -11.06 -8.35
CA ARG A 103 -0.30 -11.99 -7.30
C ARG A 103 -0.60 -11.29 -5.98
N ALA A 104 0.19 -10.28 -5.62
CA ALA A 104 -0.07 -9.47 -4.44
C ALA A 104 -1.41 -8.70 -4.58
N ALA A 105 -1.72 -8.20 -5.78
CA ALA A 105 -2.99 -7.54 -6.08
C ALA A 105 -4.21 -8.49 -6.06
N LEU A 106 -4.00 -9.78 -6.35
CA LEU A 106 -5.02 -10.83 -6.25
C LEU A 106 -5.31 -11.26 -4.80
N ARG A 107 -4.41 -11.00 -3.85
CA ARG A 107 -4.67 -11.38 -2.46
C ARG A 107 -5.79 -10.50 -1.89
N PRO A 108 -6.80 -11.10 -1.22
CA PRO A 108 -7.87 -10.32 -0.61
C PRO A 108 -7.27 -9.37 0.42
N ALA A 109 -7.67 -8.10 0.37
CA ALA A 109 -7.27 -7.14 1.38
C ALA A 109 -7.77 -7.63 2.75
N ARG A 110 -6.85 -7.85 3.70
CA ARG A 110 -7.19 -8.29 5.07
C ARG A 110 -8.17 -7.35 5.79
N TYR A 111 -8.34 -6.12 5.28
CA TYR A 111 -9.28 -5.13 5.78
C TYR A 111 -10.01 -4.47 4.59
N GLY A 112 -11.13 -5.05 4.18
CA GLY A 112 -12.31 -4.38 3.61
C GLY A 112 -12.18 -3.51 2.36
N LYS A 113 -11.00 -3.32 1.77
CA LYS A 113 -10.86 -2.56 0.52
C LYS A 113 -11.29 -3.43 -0.65
N PRO A 114 -12.33 -3.05 -1.42
CA PRO A 114 -12.72 -3.77 -2.61
C PRO A 114 -11.57 -3.78 -3.62
N HIS A 115 -11.40 -4.89 -4.33
CA HIS A 115 -10.43 -5.02 -5.40
C HIS A 115 -10.64 -3.88 -6.42
N LEU A 116 -9.58 -3.13 -6.74
CA LEU A 116 -9.66 -1.98 -7.66
C LEU A 116 -9.86 -2.37 -9.14
N GLY A 117 -10.16 -3.64 -9.45
CA GLY A 117 -10.45 -4.09 -10.80
C GLY A 117 -11.17 -5.44 -10.82
N PRO A 118 -11.81 -5.82 -11.93
CA PRO A 118 -12.44 -7.13 -12.07
C PRO A 118 -11.39 -8.22 -11.89
N ASP A 119 -11.60 -9.18 -10.99
CA ASP A 119 -10.64 -10.27 -10.72
C ASP A 119 -10.17 -10.98 -12.01
N HIS A 120 -11.07 -11.07 -12.99
CA HIS A 120 -10.81 -11.62 -14.32
C HIS A 120 -9.67 -10.89 -15.08
N TYR A 121 -9.55 -9.57 -14.92
CA TYR A 121 -8.47 -8.79 -15.52
C TYR A 121 -7.12 -9.16 -14.92
N LEU A 122 -7.03 -9.28 -13.60
CA LEU A 122 -5.77 -9.65 -12.92
C LEU A 122 -5.35 -11.09 -13.24
N HIS A 123 -6.32 -12.02 -13.35
CA HIS A 123 -6.04 -13.38 -13.79
C HIS A 123 -5.53 -13.44 -15.24
N THR A 124 -6.17 -12.72 -16.15
CA THR A 124 -5.73 -12.64 -17.56
C THR A 124 -4.32 -12.05 -17.65
N ARG A 125 -4.05 -11.00 -16.89
CA ARG A 125 -2.74 -10.34 -16.83
C ARG A 125 -1.66 -11.25 -16.25
N LEU A 126 -1.98 -11.99 -15.19
CA LEU A 126 -1.08 -12.98 -14.59
C LEU A 126 -0.71 -14.07 -15.59
N ALA A 127 -1.70 -14.62 -16.31
CA ALA A 127 -1.48 -15.63 -17.34
C ALA A 127 -0.59 -15.10 -18.48
N ALA A 128 -0.80 -13.85 -18.90
CA ALA A 128 0.04 -13.20 -19.90
C ALA A 128 1.51 -13.12 -19.45
N TYR A 129 1.78 -12.63 -18.23
CA TYR A 129 3.16 -12.55 -17.71
C TYR A 129 3.82 -13.92 -17.52
N GLN A 130 3.05 -14.94 -17.11
CA GLN A 130 3.55 -16.31 -17.05
C GLN A 130 3.92 -16.85 -18.43
N GLY A 131 3.11 -16.54 -19.46
CA GLY A 131 3.41 -16.89 -20.85
C GLY A 131 4.68 -16.22 -21.37
N MET A 132 4.86 -14.92 -21.07
CA MET A 132 6.05 -14.15 -21.43
C MET A 132 7.30 -14.74 -20.76
N LEU A 133 7.25 -14.99 -19.44
CA LEU A 133 8.36 -15.62 -18.71
C LEU A 133 8.73 -16.99 -19.29
N GLY A 134 7.73 -17.81 -19.61
CA GLY A 134 7.94 -19.11 -20.26
C GLY A 134 8.62 -18.98 -21.63
N ALA A 135 8.27 -17.96 -22.43
CA ALA A 135 8.92 -17.69 -23.71
C ALA A 135 10.39 -17.27 -23.53
N VAL A 136 10.67 -16.40 -22.57
CA VAL A 136 12.03 -15.94 -22.24
C VAL A 136 12.89 -17.11 -21.76
N HIS A 137 12.40 -17.96 -20.86
CA HIS A 137 13.13 -19.15 -20.42
C HIS A 137 13.44 -20.13 -21.55
N ARG A 138 12.50 -20.33 -22.50
CA ARG A 138 12.78 -21.14 -23.69
C ARG A 138 13.87 -20.51 -24.56
N ALA A 139 13.87 -19.20 -24.74
CA ALA A 139 14.91 -18.49 -25.47
C ALA A 139 16.27 -18.57 -24.75
N MET A 140 16.30 -18.43 -23.42
CA MET A 140 17.51 -18.63 -22.62
C MET A 140 18.09 -20.03 -22.80
N ALA A 141 17.27 -21.07 -22.70
CA ALA A 141 17.70 -22.46 -22.92
C ALA A 141 18.28 -22.67 -24.34
N GLN A 142 17.67 -22.08 -25.36
CA GLN A 142 18.18 -22.14 -26.74
C GLN A 142 19.51 -21.41 -26.91
N SER A 143 19.67 -20.24 -26.28
CA SER A 143 20.91 -19.46 -26.34
C SER A 143 22.07 -20.14 -25.62
N ALA A 144 21.82 -20.80 -24.48
CA ALA A 144 22.81 -21.58 -23.74
C ALA A 144 23.36 -22.74 -24.57
N GLY A 145 22.50 -23.44 -25.31
CA GLY A 145 22.90 -24.51 -26.23
C GLY A 145 23.79 -24.05 -27.38
N ARG A 146 23.70 -22.79 -27.80
CA ARG A 146 24.54 -22.21 -28.87
C ARG A 146 25.90 -21.73 -28.37
N GLN A 147 25.99 -21.34 -27.10
CA GLN A 147 27.21 -20.73 -26.53
C GLN A 147 28.12 -21.74 -25.83
N GLY A 148 27.78 -23.04 -25.85
CA GLY A 148 28.53 -24.06 -25.12
C GLY A 148 28.54 -23.83 -23.60
N TRP A 149 27.58 -23.07 -23.09
CA TRP A 149 27.51 -22.73 -21.69
C TRP A 149 27.11 -23.98 -20.90
N PRO A 150 27.84 -24.36 -19.84
CA PRO A 150 27.46 -25.52 -19.06
C PRO A 150 26.07 -25.30 -18.45
N PRO A 151 25.18 -26.32 -18.44
CA PRO A 151 23.86 -26.19 -17.85
C PRO A 151 24.02 -25.80 -16.37
N GLN A 152 23.50 -24.64 -15.99
CA GLN A 152 23.35 -24.30 -14.58
C GLN A 152 22.32 -25.28 -14.01
N ARG A 153 22.80 -26.26 -13.24
CA ARG A 153 21.95 -27.19 -12.50
C ARG A 153 21.22 -26.42 -11.37
N PRO A 154 19.99 -26.85 -11.02
CA PRO A 154 19.18 -26.23 -9.98
C PRO A 154 19.83 -26.30 -8.59
#